data_AF-A0A9E4IDY7-F1
#
_entry.id   AF-A0A9E4IDY7-F1
#
_cell.length_a   1.000
_cell.length_b   1.000
_cell.length_c   1.000
_cell.angle_alpha   90.00
_cell.angle_beta   90.00
_cell.angle_gamma   90.00
#
_symmetry.space_group_name_H-M   'P 1'
#
loop_
_entity.id
_entity.type
_entity.pdbx_description
1 polymer ?
#
loop_
_entity_poly.entity_id
_entity_poly.type
_entity_poly.pdbx_seq_one_letter_code
_entity_poly.pdbx_strand_id
1 'polypeptide(L)'
;MIIVGAGVAGLSASLASIERIVERGADDARIAVLERASRLDRGGNTRYSTATFRMKDVHTINDDFIDRLRAKTDATEEYIQVLARQAPEAVLWAEGHGLEFAPGPRVFLTSSDTRIQPEGAGAAIVRHSSRGWRTLPGAGSSDRTTTGHSPSKSSTRRPPSASCLTRKAP
;
A
#
# COMPACT_ATOMS: atom_id res chain seq x y z
N MET A 1 4.21 10.75 10.82
CA MET A 1 4.20 9.27 10.73
C MET A 1 4.94 8.82 9.48
N ILE A 2 5.73 7.75 9.59
CA ILE A 2 6.44 7.14 8.46
C ILE A 2 5.91 5.72 8.30
N ILE A 3 5.55 5.35 7.06
CA ILE A 3 5.07 4.03 6.69
C ILE A 3 6.04 3.44 5.70
N VAL A 4 6.47 2.20 5.93
CA VAL A 4 7.43 1.51 5.07
C VAL A 4 6.72 0.38 4.32
N GLY A 5 6.69 0.50 2.99
CA GLY A 5 6.04 -0.41 2.05
C GLY A 5 4.75 0.15 1.46
N ALA A 6 4.61 0.06 0.14
CA ALA A 6 3.43 0.50 -0.60
C ALA A 6 2.53 -0.67 -1.05
N GLY A 7 2.50 -1.77 -0.28
CA GLY A 7 1.50 -2.84 -0.43
C GLY A 7 0.17 -2.49 0.24
N VAL A 8 -0.77 -3.45 0.28
CA VAL A 8 -2.11 -3.22 0.87
C VAL A 8 -2.03 -2.71 2.31
N ALA A 9 -1.20 -3.33 3.15
CA ALA A 9 -1.10 -2.94 4.56
C ALA A 9 -0.62 -1.49 4.73
N GLY A 10 0.47 -1.10 4.03
CA GLY A 10 1.03 0.24 4.14
C GLY A 10 0.13 1.31 3.52
N LEU A 11 -0.47 1.03 2.36
CA LEU A 11 -1.38 1.98 1.71
C LEU A 11 -2.69 2.15 2.51
N SER A 12 -3.28 1.07 3.03
CA SER A 12 -4.48 1.14 3.88
C SER A 12 -4.18 1.88 5.18
N ALA A 13 -3.04 1.60 5.83
CA ALA A 13 -2.61 2.34 7.01
C ALA A 13 -2.43 3.83 6.70
N SER A 14 -1.88 4.18 5.53
CA SER A 14 -1.71 5.57 5.10
C SER A 14 -3.06 6.28 4.97
N LEU A 15 -4.01 5.68 4.24
CA LEU A 15 -5.34 6.26 4.02
C LEU A 15 -6.10 6.42 5.33
N ALA A 16 -6.20 5.37 6.14
CA ALA A 16 -6.89 5.41 7.43
C ALA A 16 -6.28 6.46 8.38
N SER A 17 -4.97 6.68 8.28
CA SER A 17 -4.30 7.71 9.09
C SER A 17 -4.62 9.11 8.60
N ILE A 18 -4.75 9.31 7.29
CA ILE A 18 -5.16 10.61 6.74
C ILE A 18 -6.61 10.90 7.10
N GLU A 19 -7.52 9.93 6.99
CA GLU A 19 -8.91 10.08 7.44
C GLU A 19 -8.95 10.55 8.89
N ARG A 20 -8.20 9.89 9.78
CA ARG A 20 -8.13 10.31 11.20
C ARG A 20 -7.50 11.67 11.44
N ILE A 21 -6.54 12.09 10.62
CA ILE A 21 -5.95 13.43 10.70
C ILE A 21 -7.01 14.47 10.34
N VAL A 22 -7.75 14.24 9.25
CA VAL A 22 -8.82 15.12 8.78
C VAL A 22 -9.95 15.19 9.82
N GLU A 23 -10.40 14.06 10.34
CA GLU A 23 -11.43 14.00 11.40
C GLU A 23 -11.05 14.77 12.67
N ARG A 24 -9.75 14.79 13.02
CA ARG A 24 -9.24 15.48 14.21
C ARG A 24 -8.88 16.94 13.96
N GLY A 25 -8.94 17.43 12.72
CA GLY A 25 -8.52 18.79 12.35
C GLY A 25 -7.03 19.05 12.60
N ALA A 26 -6.18 18.03 12.45
CA ALA A 26 -4.75 18.11 12.73
C ALA A 26 -3.94 18.55 11.49
N ASP A 27 -3.95 19.85 11.19
CA ASP A 27 -3.40 20.43 9.95
C ASP A 27 -1.86 20.31 9.80
N ASP A 28 -1.16 20.07 10.90
CA ASP A 28 0.30 19.94 10.96
C ASP A 28 0.80 18.51 10.80
N ALA A 29 -0.09 17.51 10.83
CA ALA A 29 0.29 16.13 10.72
C ALA A 29 0.88 15.82 9.32
N ARG A 30 1.94 15.00 9.30
CA ARG A 30 2.64 14.59 8.07
C ARG A 30 2.73 13.08 7.98
N ILE A 31 2.46 12.55 6.79
CA ILE A 31 2.59 11.13 6.47
C ILE A 31 3.53 10.98 5.28
N ALA A 32 4.55 10.15 5.44
CA ALA A 32 5.44 9.74 4.37
C ALA A 32 5.35 8.23 4.17
N VAL A 33 5.20 7.79 2.91
CA VAL A 33 5.24 6.37 2.52
C VAL A 33 6.54 6.11 1.79
N LEU A 34 7.35 5.20 2.33
CA LEU A 34 8.63 4.80 1.77
C LEU A 34 8.48 3.46 1.05
N GLU A 35 8.86 3.40 -0.22
CA GLU A 35 8.85 2.19 -1.01
C GLU A 35 10.18 2.05 -1.74
N ARG A 36 10.70 0.82 -1.80
CA ARG A 36 11.98 0.54 -2.46
C ARG A 36 11.80 0.44 -3.98
N ALA A 37 10.69 -0.15 -4.42
CA ALA A 37 10.39 -0.35 -5.83
C ALA A 37 10.04 0.96 -6.54
N SER A 38 10.20 0.97 -7.87
CA SER A 38 9.77 2.09 -8.69
C SER A 38 8.26 2.31 -8.58
N ARG A 39 7.79 3.50 -9.00
CA ARG A 39 6.36 3.80 -9.05
C ARG A 39 5.54 2.79 -9.86
N LEU A 40 6.13 2.22 -10.91
CA LEU A 40 5.47 1.23 -11.75
C LEU A 40 5.53 -0.18 -11.15
N ASP A 41 6.53 -0.49 -10.33
CA ASP A 41 6.76 -1.84 -9.80
C ASP A 41 6.35 -2.02 -8.33
N ARG A 42 5.97 -0.93 -7.67
CA ARG A 42 5.53 -0.94 -6.26
C ARG A 42 4.24 -1.71 -6.03
N GLY A 43 4.05 -2.06 -4.76
CA GLY A 43 2.93 -2.86 -4.29
C GLY A 43 3.34 -4.18 -3.65
N GLY A 44 4.62 -4.55 -3.75
CA GLY A 44 5.13 -5.83 -3.29
C GLY A 44 4.28 -6.99 -3.81
N ASN A 45 4.10 -8.02 -2.98
CA ASN A 45 3.26 -9.17 -3.32
C ASN A 45 1.80 -8.81 -3.57
N THR A 46 1.28 -7.72 -2.98
CA THR A 46 -0.10 -7.29 -3.22
C THR A 46 -0.33 -7.09 -4.71
N ARG A 47 0.55 -6.36 -5.41
CA ARG A 47 0.38 -6.05 -6.85
C ARG A 47 0.20 -7.29 -7.72
N TYR A 48 0.95 -8.33 -7.43
CA TYR A 48 1.03 -9.54 -8.25
C TYR A 48 0.08 -10.65 -7.81
N SER A 49 -0.73 -10.39 -6.77
CA SER A 49 -1.71 -11.35 -6.27
C SER A 49 -3.05 -11.23 -7.00
N THR A 50 -3.80 -12.34 -7.08
CA THR A 50 -5.23 -12.32 -7.43
C THR A 50 -6.08 -11.65 -6.34
N ALA A 51 -5.52 -11.47 -5.13
CA ALA A 51 -6.15 -10.86 -3.98
C ALA A 51 -7.52 -11.49 -3.63
N THR A 52 -7.57 -12.82 -3.54
CA THR A 52 -8.79 -13.54 -3.17
C THR A 52 -9.05 -13.45 -1.67
N PHE A 53 -10.19 -12.90 -1.29
CA PHE A 53 -10.66 -12.82 0.09
C PHE A 53 -11.57 -14.02 0.40
N ARG A 54 -11.40 -14.61 1.58
CA ARG A 54 -12.27 -15.68 2.07
C ARG A 54 -13.57 -15.07 2.62
N MET A 55 -14.38 -14.57 1.71
CA MET A 55 -15.72 -14.05 1.98
C MET A 55 -16.69 -14.55 0.90
N LYS A 56 -17.95 -14.78 1.30
CA LYS A 56 -19.04 -15.18 0.39
C LYS A 56 -19.45 -14.02 -0.53
N ASP A 57 -19.51 -12.83 0.06
CA ASP A 57 -19.81 -11.54 -0.56
C ASP A 57 -19.13 -10.43 0.28
N VAL A 58 -19.34 -9.16 -0.06
CA VAL A 58 -18.71 -8.02 0.62
C VAL A 58 -19.16 -7.84 2.08
N HIS A 59 -20.27 -8.44 2.48
CA HIS A 59 -20.83 -8.33 3.84
C HIS A 59 -20.54 -9.57 4.71
N THR A 60 -20.27 -10.72 4.09
CA THR A 60 -20.36 -12.01 4.76
C THR A 60 -19.08 -12.83 4.60
N ILE A 61 -18.41 -13.16 5.71
CA ILE A 61 -17.28 -14.09 5.74
C ILE A 61 -17.74 -15.54 5.46
N ASN A 62 -16.83 -16.43 5.08
CA ASN A 62 -17.16 -17.86 4.96
C ASN A 62 -17.44 -18.49 6.33
N ASP A 63 -18.30 -19.51 6.36
CA ASP A 63 -18.66 -20.21 7.61
C ASP A 63 -17.45 -20.88 8.27
N ASP A 64 -16.47 -21.29 7.46
CA ASP A 64 -15.23 -21.94 7.91
C ASP A 64 -14.09 -20.97 8.23
N PHE A 65 -14.33 -19.65 8.19
CA PHE A 65 -13.29 -18.63 8.28
C PHE A 65 -12.46 -18.74 9.56
N ILE A 66 -13.14 -18.82 10.72
CA ILE A 66 -12.50 -18.89 12.04
C ILE A 66 -11.74 -20.21 12.21
N ASP A 67 -12.37 -21.34 11.89
CA ASP A 67 -11.75 -22.65 12.06
C ASP A 67 -10.52 -22.83 11.17
N ARG A 68 -10.56 -22.27 9.95
CA ARG A 68 -9.39 -22.25 9.08
C ARG A 68 -8.26 -21.39 9.62
N LEU A 69 -8.55 -20.25 10.23
CA LEU A 69 -7.51 -19.43 10.87
C LEU A 69 -6.88 -20.20 12.03
N ARG A 70 -7.67 -20.77 12.94
CA ARG A 70 -7.18 -21.62 14.03
C ARG A 70 -6.28 -22.76 13.54
N ALA A 71 -6.61 -23.37 12.40
CA ALA A 71 -5.84 -24.46 11.83
C ALA A 71 -4.56 -24.04 11.07
N LYS A 72 -4.37 -22.75 10.78
CA LYS A 72 -3.29 -22.25 9.88
C LYS A 72 -2.40 -21.18 10.50
N THR A 73 -2.75 -20.66 11.67
CA THR A 73 -1.94 -19.69 12.41
C THR A 73 -1.90 -20.04 13.89
N ASP A 74 -0.87 -19.55 14.56
CA ASP A 74 -0.68 -19.52 16.01
C ASP A 74 -1.23 -18.22 16.65
N ALA A 75 -2.02 -17.43 15.90
CA ALA A 75 -2.65 -16.22 16.41
C ALA A 75 -3.56 -16.48 17.62
N THR A 76 -3.68 -15.48 18.48
CA THR A 76 -4.57 -15.55 19.65
C THR A 76 -6.03 -15.62 19.22
N GLU A 77 -6.87 -16.25 20.03
CA GLU A 77 -8.31 -16.34 19.77
C GLU A 77 -8.94 -14.94 19.65
N GLU A 78 -8.52 -14.00 20.50
CA GLU A 78 -8.96 -12.61 20.42
C GLU A 78 -8.64 -11.98 19.05
N TYR A 79 -7.44 -12.19 18.52
CA TYR A 79 -7.05 -11.68 17.20
C TYR A 79 -7.91 -12.28 16.09
N ILE A 80 -8.16 -13.59 16.13
CA ILE A 80 -9.00 -14.29 15.15
C ILE A 80 -10.43 -13.72 15.16
N GLN A 81 -11.00 -13.52 16.35
CA GLN A 81 -12.35 -12.96 16.51
C GLN A 81 -12.43 -11.50 16.04
N VAL A 82 -11.41 -10.70 16.33
CA VAL A 82 -11.30 -9.32 15.84
C VAL A 82 -11.24 -9.31 14.30
N LEU A 83 -10.39 -10.13 13.71
CA LEU A 83 -10.24 -10.22 12.26
C LEU A 83 -11.55 -10.67 11.58
N ALA A 84 -12.21 -11.70 12.12
CA ALA A 84 -13.48 -12.19 11.59
C ALA A 84 -14.57 -11.12 11.64
N ARG A 85 -14.67 -10.39 12.75
CA ARG A 85 -15.64 -9.31 12.95
C ARG A 85 -15.37 -8.10 12.05
N GLN A 86 -14.11 -7.72 11.86
CA GLN A 86 -13.73 -6.52 11.10
C GLN A 86 -13.56 -6.75 9.60
N ALA A 87 -13.47 -8.00 9.14
CA ALA A 87 -13.26 -8.28 7.72
C ALA A 87 -14.33 -7.66 6.80
N PRO A 88 -15.65 -7.77 7.07
CA PRO A 88 -16.67 -7.11 6.25
C PRO A 88 -16.53 -5.58 6.24
N GLU A 89 -16.33 -4.98 7.40
CA GLU A 89 -16.17 -3.52 7.53
C GLU A 89 -14.95 -3.04 6.72
N ALA A 90 -13.84 -3.76 6.76
CA ALA A 90 -12.64 -3.42 6.01
C ALA A 90 -12.83 -3.53 4.48
N VAL A 91 -13.61 -4.52 4.02
CA VAL A 91 -13.94 -4.66 2.59
C VAL A 91 -14.86 -3.53 2.13
N LEU A 92 -15.89 -3.19 2.92
CA LEU A 92 -16.78 -2.07 2.60
C LEU A 92 -16.06 -0.72 2.64
N TRP A 93 -15.14 -0.53 3.60
CA TRP A 93 -14.27 0.64 3.62
C TRP A 93 -13.42 0.72 2.36
N ALA A 94 -12.87 -0.41 1.89
CA ALA A 94 -12.13 -0.46 0.63
C ALA A 94 -13.02 -0.11 -0.58
N GLU A 95 -14.29 -0.51 -0.61
CA GLU A 95 -15.24 -0.06 -1.63
C GLU A 95 -15.48 1.44 -1.60
N GLY A 96 -15.54 2.05 -0.40
CA GLY A 96 -15.59 3.50 -0.23
C GLY A 96 -14.37 4.23 -0.83
N HIS A 97 -13.22 3.56 -0.95
CA HIS A 97 -12.02 4.05 -1.64
C HIS A 97 -11.96 3.70 -3.13
N GLY A 98 -13.07 3.22 -3.68
CA GLY A 98 -13.27 2.94 -5.09
C GLY A 98 -12.73 1.59 -5.55
N LEU A 99 -12.52 0.63 -4.64
CA LEU A 99 -12.37 -0.77 -5.05
C LEU A 99 -13.75 -1.35 -5.37
N GLU A 100 -13.81 -2.28 -6.32
CA GLU A 100 -15.02 -3.02 -6.62
C GLU A 100 -14.71 -4.51 -6.46
N PHE A 101 -15.57 -5.25 -5.79
CA PHE A 101 -15.38 -6.68 -5.54
C PHE A 101 -16.35 -7.53 -6.35
N ALA A 102 -15.83 -8.60 -6.93
CA ALA A 102 -16.60 -9.58 -7.67
C ALA A 102 -16.30 -11.00 -7.15
N PRO A 103 -17.19 -11.98 -7.39
CA PRO A 103 -16.89 -13.39 -7.15
C PRO A 103 -15.57 -13.79 -7.82
N GLY A 104 -14.65 -14.34 -7.04
CA GLY A 104 -13.35 -14.78 -7.50
C GLY A 104 -13.41 -16.12 -8.24
N PRO A 105 -12.43 -16.42 -9.11
CA PRO A 105 -12.34 -17.71 -9.76
C PRO A 105 -12.14 -18.83 -8.73
N ARG A 106 -12.78 -19.98 -8.97
CA ARG A 106 -12.55 -21.20 -8.19
C ARG A 106 -11.18 -21.78 -8.57
N VAL A 107 -10.13 -21.25 -7.96
CA VAL A 107 -8.73 -21.65 -8.24
C VAL A 107 -8.32 -22.97 -7.60
N PHE A 108 -9.11 -23.48 -6.65
CA PHE A 108 -8.82 -24.74 -5.95
C PHE A 108 -9.86 -25.79 -6.34
N LEU A 109 -9.41 -26.87 -7.00
CA LEU A 109 -10.28 -27.96 -7.44
C LEU A 109 -10.98 -28.66 -6.27
N THR A 110 -10.34 -28.71 -5.10
CA THR A 110 -10.81 -29.41 -3.90
C THR A 110 -11.60 -28.53 -2.93
N SER A 111 -11.87 -27.27 -3.27
CA SER A 111 -12.59 -26.33 -2.41
C SER A 111 -13.80 -25.78 -3.15
N SER A 112 -14.99 -26.00 -2.59
CA SER A 112 -16.25 -25.42 -3.05
C SER A 112 -16.52 -24.01 -2.49
N ASP A 113 -15.59 -23.46 -1.71
CA ASP A 113 -15.80 -22.22 -0.98
C ASP A 113 -15.82 -21.01 -1.93
N THR A 114 -16.89 -20.22 -1.85
CA THR A 114 -16.99 -18.91 -2.50
C THR A 114 -15.92 -17.98 -1.94
N ARG A 115 -15.33 -17.17 -2.82
CA ARG A 115 -14.40 -16.09 -2.49
C ARG A 115 -14.78 -14.88 -3.31
N ILE A 116 -14.47 -13.69 -2.80
CA ILE A 116 -14.50 -12.45 -3.57
C ILE A 116 -13.07 -12.03 -3.91
N GLN A 117 -12.91 -11.20 -4.92
CA GLN A 117 -11.65 -10.55 -5.27
C GLN A 117 -11.94 -9.14 -5.81
N PRO A 118 -10.99 -8.20 -5.71
CA PRO A 118 -11.16 -6.91 -6.36
C PRO A 118 -11.07 -7.08 -7.88
N GLU A 119 -11.90 -6.35 -8.62
CA GLU A 119 -11.79 -6.26 -10.07
C GLU A 119 -10.43 -5.65 -10.46
N GLY A 120 -9.66 -6.36 -11.30
CA GLY A 120 -8.26 -6.01 -11.59
C GLY A 120 -7.25 -6.49 -10.54
N ALA A 121 -7.67 -7.40 -9.65
CA ALA A 121 -6.82 -8.13 -8.70
C ALA A 121 -6.02 -7.19 -7.77
N GLY A 122 -4.93 -7.69 -7.18
CA GLY A 122 -4.15 -6.90 -6.24
C GLY A 122 -3.45 -5.68 -6.86
N ALA A 123 -3.30 -5.63 -8.18
CA ALA A 123 -2.86 -4.43 -8.88
C ALA A 123 -3.89 -3.29 -8.78
N ALA A 124 -5.18 -3.59 -8.73
CA ALA A 124 -6.23 -2.60 -8.49
C ALA A 124 -6.13 -2.01 -7.07
N ILE A 125 -5.92 -2.84 -6.04
CA ILE A 125 -5.68 -2.36 -4.67
C ILE A 125 -4.57 -1.30 -4.65
N VAL A 126 -3.40 -1.63 -5.22
CA VAL A 126 -2.26 -0.72 -5.25
C VAL A 126 -2.61 0.57 -6.01
N ARG A 127 -3.32 0.47 -7.14
CA ARG A 127 -3.69 1.61 -7.99
C ARG A 127 -4.65 2.57 -7.28
N HIS A 128 -5.73 2.06 -6.70
CA HIS A 128 -6.78 2.85 -6.06
C HIS A 128 -6.26 3.51 -4.79
N SER A 129 -5.66 2.75 -3.89
CA SER A 129 -5.16 3.31 -2.62
C SER A 129 -4.03 4.33 -2.83
N SER A 130 -3.25 4.16 -3.90
CA SER A 130 -2.23 5.12 -4.30
C SER A 130 -2.75 6.44 -4.88
N ARG A 131 -3.98 6.46 -5.42
CA ARG A 131 -4.59 7.70 -5.93
C ARG A 131 -5.01 8.58 -4.77
N GLY A 132 -5.67 8.02 -3.75
CA GLY A 132 -6.09 8.75 -2.56
C GLY A 132 -4.94 9.48 -1.86
N TRP A 133 -3.75 8.87 -1.81
CA TRP A 133 -2.56 9.52 -1.25
C TRP A 133 -2.06 10.74 -2.04
N ARG A 134 -2.31 10.81 -3.36
CA ARG A 134 -1.81 11.90 -4.22
C ARG A 134 -2.65 13.17 -4.19
N THR A 135 -3.92 13.06 -3.86
CA THR A 135 -4.87 14.18 -3.95
C THR A 135 -4.93 15.02 -2.67
N LEU A 136 -4.08 14.73 -1.67
CA LEU A 136 -4.22 15.28 -0.32
C LEU A 136 -3.06 16.24 0.04
N PRO A 137 -3.36 17.36 0.74
CA PRO A 137 -2.35 18.35 1.11
C PRO A 137 -1.22 17.75 1.95
N GLY A 138 0.04 17.99 1.56
CA GLY A 138 1.23 17.52 2.29
C GLY A 138 1.79 16.16 1.85
N ALA A 139 1.23 15.50 0.83
CA ALA A 139 1.77 14.27 0.26
C ALA A 139 3.02 14.54 -0.62
N GLY A 140 4.19 14.57 0.00
CA GLY A 140 5.47 14.58 -0.71
C GLY A 140 5.93 13.15 -1.06
N SER A 141 5.87 12.76 -2.33
CA SER A 141 6.53 11.52 -2.80
C SER A 141 8.01 11.78 -3.02
N SER A 142 8.90 11.25 -2.17
CA SER A 142 10.30 11.11 -2.52
C SER A 142 10.54 9.71 -3.08
N ASP A 143 10.30 9.54 -4.38
CA ASP A 143 10.70 8.33 -5.10
C ASP A 143 12.23 8.33 -5.21
N ARG A 144 12.92 7.67 -4.27
CA ARG A 144 14.35 7.42 -4.42
C ARG A 144 14.51 6.17 -5.30
N THR A 145 14.45 6.34 -6.61
CA THR A 145 14.82 5.29 -7.56
C THR A 145 16.30 4.97 -7.38
N THR A 146 16.62 3.98 -6.55
CA THR A 146 17.90 3.28 -6.64
C THR A 146 17.84 2.38 -7.86
N THR A 147 17.96 2.96 -9.06
CA THR A 147 18.44 2.20 -10.20
C THR A 147 19.83 1.72 -9.81
N GLY A 148 20.02 0.41 -9.66
CA GLY A 148 21.32 -0.19 -9.44
C GLY A 148 22.22 0.11 -10.64
N HIS A 149 22.89 1.26 -10.61
CA HIS A 149 24.07 1.51 -11.43
C HIS A 149 25.20 0.74 -10.76
N SER A 150 25.55 -0.40 -11.34
CA SER A 150 26.84 -1.03 -11.09
C SER A 150 27.93 0.03 -11.36
N PRO A 151 28.89 0.26 -10.45
CA PRO A 151 29.85 1.35 -10.61
C PRO A 151 30.84 0.98 -11.72
N SER A 152 30.59 1.47 -12.94
CA SER A 152 31.66 1.54 -13.93
C SER A 152 32.62 2.65 -13.51
N LYS A 153 33.86 2.25 -13.21
CA LYS A 153 34.95 3.17 -12.90
C LYS A 153 35.22 4.01 -14.15
N SER A 154 34.95 5.31 -14.10
CA SER A 154 35.67 6.26 -14.94
C SER A 154 36.01 7.50 -14.12
N SER A 155 37.32 7.66 -13.96
CA SER A 155 37.97 8.75 -13.27
C SER A 155 37.99 9.95 -14.21
N THR A 156 37.43 11.09 -13.78
CA THR A 156 37.95 12.40 -14.15
C THR A 156 37.69 13.36 -12.99
N ARG A 157 38.76 13.65 -12.25
CA ARG A 157 38.84 14.72 -11.25
C ARG A 157 38.51 16.07 -11.92
N ARG A 158 37.68 16.88 -11.28
CA ARG A 158 37.55 18.32 -11.58
C ARG A 158 38.19 19.09 -10.41
N PRO A 159 39.23 19.92 -10.62
CA PRO A 159 39.88 20.67 -9.55
C PRO A 159 39.07 21.90 -9.12
N PRO A 160 39.34 22.47 -7.93
CA PRO A 160 38.49 23.47 -7.29
C PRO A 160 38.69 24.90 -7.83
N SER A 161 37.69 25.72 -7.52
CA SER A 161 37.43 27.10 -7.94
C SER A 161 38.55 28.11 -7.70
N ALA A 162 38.77 28.98 -8.69
CA ALA A 162 39.38 30.29 -8.51
C ALA A 162 38.84 31.29 -9.56
N SER A 163 38.22 32.39 -9.12
CA SER A 163 38.78 33.72 -9.34
C SER A 163 37.95 34.80 -8.66
N CYS A 164 38.66 35.66 -7.95
CA CYS A 164 38.23 36.91 -7.37
C CYS A 164 39.01 38.01 -8.13
N LEU A 165 38.33 39.14 -8.41
CA LEU A 165 38.86 40.48 -8.75
C LEU A 165 39.25 40.83 -10.21
N THR A 166 38.64 41.90 -10.73
CA THR A 166 39.26 43.23 -11.06
C THR A 166 38.14 44.24 -11.40
N ARG A 167 37.87 45.30 -10.57
CA ARG A 167 38.18 46.77 -10.69
C ARG A 167 37.76 47.43 -12.03
N LYS A 168 37.24 48.66 -12.14
CA LYS A 168 37.51 49.94 -11.42
C LYS A 168 36.46 51.03 -11.81
N ALA A 169 36.17 51.98 -10.91
CA ALA A 169 35.48 53.25 -11.18
C ALA A 169 36.41 54.28 -11.88
N PRO A 170 35.90 55.41 -12.38
CA PRO A 170 35.65 56.60 -11.55
C PRO A 170 34.17 56.95 -11.34
#